data_AF-A0A2U0TJH9-F1
#
_entry.id   AF-A0A2U0TJH9-F1
#
_cell.length_a   1.000
_cell.length_b   1.000
_cell.length_c   1.000
_cell.angle_alpha   90.00
_cell.angle_beta   90.00
_cell.angle_gamma   90.00
#
_symmetry.space_group_name_H-M   'P 1'
#
loop_
_entity.id
_entity.type
_entity.pdbx_description
1 polymer ?
#
loop_
_entity_poly.entity_id
_entity_poly.type
_entity_poly.pdbx_seq_one_letter_code
_entity_poly.pdbx_strand_id
1 'polypeptide(L)'
;MKYIKIIMLLALIAVINACKEDDVDTNNSVFTKTTTQQSEFDKWLEANYAKPYNIEFNYRYVDKLTNNYYNVVPANEKNSRAMSILLKHVWLDAYTELMGKDFLKKNCFRVIQLIGSPEYDGQNKIILGTAEGGIQITLFRINNLDLDNLYVNQDDPLKNHRDLPLDLNYWYFHTMHHEFCHILTQKKEYSTEYRTVSVGKYHTTDWINVSDEQALHEGFISGYASEQYNEDFAELYSTYVTSTPAAWKKLMNEALIVQKDQDGNILYQKDKNGNDVYKKDADGNLIPLYDKDDNLVPATDAKGNIMWEKDKDGKYIYILDSKGNRIPRYSIHKNVKYQYDDDGSLFAYFVFNGKAYSIMAHGGDPVYQVDEDGNTVFDKDGNPVPEYFKVPVFEYERAPQVDTTGLDAILKKLDILRAYFINTWGIDIDKLRDIVTRRASEIHQLDLKTLK
;
A
#
# COMPACT_ATOMS: atom_id res chain seq x y z
N MET A 1 73.70 20.76 19.38
CA MET A 1 72.33 20.82 19.97
C MET A 1 72.20 19.91 21.21
N LYS A 2 73.06 20.05 22.23
CA LYS A 2 73.09 19.13 23.39
C LYS A 2 72.21 19.56 24.59
N TYR A 3 71.61 20.76 24.54
CA TYR A 3 70.81 21.29 25.66
C TYR A 3 69.30 21.43 25.36
N ILE A 4 68.86 21.13 24.13
CA ILE A 4 67.44 21.23 23.73
C ILE A 4 66.56 20.21 24.46
N LYS A 5 67.09 19.00 24.72
CA LYS A 5 66.36 17.95 25.47
C LYS A 5 66.20 18.28 26.96
N ILE A 6 67.13 19.05 27.54
CA ILE A 6 67.07 19.48 28.95
C ILE A 6 66.09 20.65 29.11
N ILE A 7 66.03 21.55 28.13
CA ILE A 7 65.07 22.67 28.10
C ILE A 7 63.63 22.15 27.90
N MET A 8 63.41 21.14 27.04
CA MET A 8 62.09 20.52 26.88
C MET A 8 61.62 19.76 28.14
N LEU A 9 62.54 19.13 28.90
CA LEU A 9 62.19 18.41 30.12
C LEU A 9 61.84 19.37 31.28
N LEU A 10 62.52 20.52 31.37
CA LEU A 10 62.19 21.58 32.34
C LEU A 10 60.87 22.29 32.01
N ALA A 11 60.53 22.45 30.72
CA ALA A 11 59.23 22.98 30.29
C ALA A 11 58.07 22.03 30.60
N LEU A 12 58.30 20.71 30.57
CA LEU A 12 57.29 19.69 30.92
C LEU A 12 56.99 19.65 32.43
N ILE A 13 57.97 19.97 33.28
CA ILE A 13 57.81 20.02 34.74
C ILE A 13 57.11 21.31 35.22
N ALA A 14 57.11 22.37 34.42
CA ALA A 14 56.41 23.62 34.76
C ALA A 14 54.89 23.55 34.55
N VAL A 15 54.37 22.58 33.77
CA VAL A 15 52.93 22.45 33.47
C VAL A 15 52.18 21.67 34.57
N ILE A 16 52.87 20.93 35.43
CA ILE A 16 52.23 20.05 36.43
C ILE A 16 51.73 20.78 37.69
N ASN A 17 51.98 22.09 37.85
CA ASN A 17 51.53 22.89 39.00
C ASN A 17 50.51 23.98 38.63
N ALA A 18 49.98 23.99 37.39
CA ALA A 18 49.01 24.99 36.94
C ALA A 18 47.54 24.55 37.09
N CYS A 19 47.27 23.31 37.52
CA CYS A 19 45.93 22.88 37.91
C CYS A 19 45.82 22.93 39.45
N LYS A 20 45.48 24.10 39.99
CA LYS A 20 44.61 24.11 41.16
C LYS A 20 43.21 23.82 40.62
N GLU A 21 42.57 22.76 41.11
CA GLU A 21 41.12 22.63 40.98
C GLU A 21 40.52 23.79 41.77
N ASP A 22 40.04 24.81 41.06
CA ASP A 22 39.06 25.72 41.61
C ASP A 22 37.77 24.90 41.73
N ASP A 23 37.44 24.46 42.95
CA ASP A 23 36.15 23.85 43.24
C ASP A 23 35.04 24.76 42.72
N VAL A 24 34.16 24.21 41.88
CA VAL A 24 33.02 24.94 41.35
C VAL A 24 32.16 25.38 42.53
N ASP A 25 31.95 26.70 42.69
CA ASP A 25 31.07 27.25 43.72
C ASP A 25 29.62 26.80 43.45
N THR A 26 29.26 25.67 44.05
CA THR A 26 27.91 25.09 43.98
C THR A 26 26.88 25.87 44.78
N ASN A 27 27.31 26.80 45.66
CA ASN A 27 26.41 27.61 46.47
C ASN A 27 25.96 28.88 45.73
N ASN A 28 26.74 29.37 44.75
CA ASN A 28 26.41 30.56 43.95
C ASN A 28 26.29 30.26 42.44
N SER A 29 25.54 29.22 42.07
CA SER A 29 25.25 28.94 40.66
C SER A 29 24.40 30.05 40.01
N VAL A 30 24.95 30.71 38.98
CA VAL A 30 24.17 31.61 38.08
C VAL A 30 23.16 30.85 37.23
N PHE A 31 23.29 29.53 37.10
CA PHE A 31 22.21 28.67 36.63
C PHE A 31 21.24 28.48 37.79
N THR A 32 20.20 29.31 37.81
CA THR A 32 19.02 29.02 38.61
C THR A 32 18.48 27.67 38.14
N LYS A 33 18.52 26.67 39.03
CA LYS A 33 17.84 25.40 38.80
C LYS A 33 16.35 25.70 38.93
N THR A 34 15.76 26.27 37.90
CA THR A 34 14.32 26.49 37.79
C THR A 34 13.71 25.11 37.91
N THR A 35 13.25 24.77 39.12
CA THR A 35 12.58 23.50 39.36
C THR A 35 11.20 23.70 38.75
N THR A 36 11.09 23.52 37.43
CA THR A 36 9.80 23.55 36.76
C THR A 36 8.97 22.46 37.40
N GLN A 37 7.87 22.85 38.05
CA GLN A 37 6.96 21.90 38.66
C GLN A 37 6.48 20.94 37.56
N GLN A 38 6.78 19.64 37.70
CA GLN A 38 6.38 18.65 36.70
C GLN A 38 4.87 18.67 36.52
N SER A 39 4.43 18.94 35.30
CA SER A 39 3.02 18.88 34.92
C SER A 39 2.50 17.44 34.99
N GLU A 40 1.17 17.26 34.94
CA GLU A 40 0.57 15.93 34.83
C GLU A 40 1.03 15.21 33.56
N PHE A 41 1.27 15.94 32.46
CA PHE A 41 1.78 15.36 31.24
C PHE A 41 3.23 14.89 31.37
N ASP A 42 4.08 15.69 32.02
CA ASP A 42 5.48 15.30 32.30
C ASP A 42 5.53 13.98 33.10
N LYS A 43 4.67 13.84 34.12
CA LYS A 43 4.56 12.60 34.91
C LYS A 43 4.04 11.41 34.09
N TRP A 44 3.10 11.67 33.18
CA TRP A 44 2.56 10.63 32.30
C TRP A 44 3.62 10.14 31.30
N LEU A 45 4.39 11.05 30.70
CA LEU A 45 5.52 10.70 29.82
C LEU A 45 6.61 9.93 30.59
N GLU A 46 6.93 10.34 31.81
CA GLU A 46 7.87 9.61 32.67
C GLU A 46 7.40 8.16 32.91
N ALA A 47 6.12 7.95 33.20
CA ALA A 47 5.55 6.64 33.49
C ALA A 47 5.41 5.74 32.24
N ASN A 48 5.14 6.33 31.07
CA ASN A 48 4.78 5.59 29.86
C ASN A 48 5.91 5.49 28.83
N TYR A 49 6.92 6.36 28.90
CA TYR A 49 8.05 6.42 27.96
C TYR A 49 9.40 6.24 28.67
N ALA A 50 9.72 7.12 29.63
CA ALA A 50 11.05 7.13 30.23
C ALA A 50 11.32 5.86 31.06
N LYS A 51 10.45 5.55 32.04
CA LYS A 51 10.65 4.37 32.91
C LYS A 51 10.61 3.03 32.19
N PRO A 52 9.65 2.76 31.27
CA PRO A 52 9.57 1.45 30.64
C PRO A 52 10.59 1.25 29.52
N TYR A 53 10.95 2.32 28.79
CA TYR A 53 11.68 2.19 27.52
C TYR A 53 12.98 3.00 27.45
N ASN A 54 13.27 3.85 28.44
CA ASN A 54 14.36 4.84 28.41
C ASN A 54 14.25 5.80 27.22
N ILE A 55 13.03 6.30 26.99
CA ILE A 55 12.73 7.31 25.96
C ILE A 55 12.49 8.66 26.63
N GLU A 56 13.30 9.64 26.28
CA GLU A 56 13.05 11.06 26.55
C GLU A 56 12.08 11.60 25.50
N PHE A 57 10.89 12.00 25.93
CA PHE A 57 9.85 12.51 25.03
C PHE A 57 9.74 14.04 25.19
N ASN A 58 10.29 14.76 24.23
CA ASN A 58 10.35 16.22 24.22
C ASN A 58 9.22 16.81 23.38
N TYR A 59 8.18 17.29 24.07
CA TYR A 59 7.07 18.01 23.44
C TYR A 59 7.24 19.53 23.46
N ARG A 60 8.05 20.04 24.40
CA ARG A 60 8.48 21.43 24.41
C ARG A 60 9.64 21.58 23.44
N TYR A 61 9.77 22.76 22.83
CA TYR A 61 10.88 23.05 21.93
C TYR A 61 12.20 23.03 22.71
N VAL A 62 13.19 22.31 22.19
CA VAL A 62 14.53 22.21 22.77
C VAL A 62 15.54 22.57 21.68
N ASP A 63 16.08 23.79 21.73
CA ASP A 63 16.97 24.36 20.69
C ASP A 63 18.14 23.42 20.33
N LYS A 64 18.69 22.72 21.33
CA LYS A 64 19.84 21.81 21.16
C LYS A 64 19.53 20.54 20.38
N LEU A 65 18.24 20.22 20.24
CA LEU A 65 17.76 19.03 19.54
C LEU A 65 17.21 19.36 18.14
N THR A 66 17.31 20.62 17.71
CA THR A 66 16.74 21.11 16.47
C THR A 66 17.79 21.81 15.61
N ASN A 67 17.61 21.77 14.29
CA ASN A 67 18.50 22.48 13.39
C ASN A 67 18.12 23.97 13.35
N ASN A 68 18.93 24.81 14.00
CA ASN A 68 18.72 26.26 14.09
C ASN A 68 18.79 27.00 12.75
N TYR A 69 19.08 26.31 11.65
CA TYR A 69 18.92 26.84 10.30
C TYR A 69 17.44 27.08 9.94
N TYR A 70 16.52 26.29 10.49
CA TYR A 70 15.09 26.38 10.19
C TYR A 70 14.31 27.16 11.26
N ASN A 71 13.36 27.98 10.82
CA ASN A 71 12.40 28.63 11.71
C ASN A 71 11.20 27.70 11.92
N VAL A 72 11.10 27.10 13.11
CA VAL A 72 10.02 26.18 13.46
C VAL A 72 9.11 26.72 14.55
N VAL A 73 7.87 26.25 14.59
CA VAL A 73 6.89 26.57 15.63
C VAL A 73 6.83 25.42 16.64
N PRO A 74 6.82 25.70 17.96
CA PRO A 74 6.65 24.67 18.98
C PRO A 74 5.35 23.87 18.80
N ALA A 75 5.40 22.58 19.15
CA ALA A 75 4.21 21.74 19.18
C ALA A 75 3.27 22.20 20.30
N ASN A 76 1.97 22.28 20.01
CA ASN A 76 0.98 22.60 21.03
C ASN A 76 0.77 21.40 21.96
N GLU A 77 0.52 21.67 23.26
CA GLU A 77 0.48 20.61 24.26
C GLU A 77 -0.69 19.63 24.05
N LYS A 78 -1.85 20.11 23.58
CA LYS A 78 -3.03 19.27 23.29
C LYS A 78 -2.71 18.19 22.25
N ASN A 79 -2.15 18.59 21.12
CA ASN A 79 -1.78 17.67 20.04
C ASN A 79 -0.56 16.83 20.42
N SER A 80 0.35 17.36 21.25
CA SER A 80 1.47 16.59 21.78
C SER A 80 1.02 15.44 22.67
N ARG A 81 0.03 15.68 23.56
CA ARG A 81 -0.60 14.64 24.39
C ARG A 81 -1.24 13.57 23.51
N ALA A 82 -2.06 13.99 22.55
CA ALA A 82 -2.69 13.06 21.61
C ALA A 82 -1.66 12.23 20.82
N MET A 83 -0.62 12.86 20.28
CA MET A 83 0.45 12.18 19.55
C MET A 83 1.20 11.18 20.43
N SER A 84 1.48 11.51 21.70
CA SER A 84 2.09 10.57 22.63
C SER A 84 1.21 9.35 22.92
N ILE A 85 -0.12 9.50 22.96
CA ILE A 85 -1.03 8.36 23.12
C ILE A 85 -1.05 7.51 21.85
N LEU A 86 -1.12 8.14 20.67
CA LEU A 86 -1.12 7.48 19.37
C LEU A 86 0.17 6.68 19.12
N LEU A 87 1.34 7.30 19.29
CA LEU A 87 2.65 6.64 19.13
C LEU A 87 2.82 5.50 20.13
N LYS A 88 2.39 5.70 21.37
CA LYS A 88 2.42 4.61 22.35
C LYS A 88 1.55 3.44 21.90
N HIS A 89 0.32 3.70 21.47
CA HIS A 89 -0.64 2.67 21.13
C HIS A 89 -0.27 1.90 19.85
N VAL A 90 0.05 2.61 18.76
CA VAL A 90 0.28 2.02 17.43
C VAL A 90 1.69 1.45 17.30
N TRP A 91 2.69 2.08 17.92
CA TRP A 91 4.09 1.69 17.76
C TRP A 91 4.63 0.98 19.01
N LEU A 92 4.77 1.64 20.16
CA LEU A 92 5.41 1.03 21.34
C LEU A 92 4.67 -0.23 21.82
N ASP A 93 3.35 -0.18 21.89
CA ASP A 93 2.56 -1.30 22.39
C ASP A 93 2.49 -2.43 21.36
N ALA A 94 2.60 -2.16 20.05
CA ALA A 94 2.69 -3.19 19.01
C ALA A 94 3.96 -4.03 19.16
N TYR A 95 5.13 -3.37 19.25
CA TYR A 95 6.39 -4.09 19.49
C TYR A 95 6.47 -4.69 20.89
N THR A 96 5.86 -4.07 21.91
CA THR A 96 5.78 -4.65 23.26
C THR A 96 4.95 -5.93 23.26
N GLU A 97 3.83 -5.95 22.54
CA GLU A 97 2.97 -7.14 22.41
C GLU A 97 3.72 -8.29 21.72
N LEU A 98 4.48 -7.99 20.66
CA LEU A 98 5.21 -9.01 19.91
C LEU A 98 6.49 -9.48 20.60
N MET A 99 7.31 -8.54 21.11
CA MET A 99 8.69 -8.78 21.52
C MET A 99 8.97 -8.53 23.01
N GLY A 100 8.00 -7.96 23.73
CA GLY A 100 8.17 -7.52 25.12
C GLY A 100 8.90 -6.18 25.26
N LYS A 101 8.77 -5.57 26.44
CA LYS A 101 9.33 -4.23 26.72
C LYS A 101 10.86 -4.18 26.66
N ASP A 102 11.53 -5.25 27.07
CA ASP A 102 12.99 -5.32 27.12
C ASP A 102 13.63 -5.20 25.73
N PHE A 103 12.93 -5.66 24.69
CA PHE A 103 13.38 -5.50 23.31
C PHE A 103 13.46 -4.02 22.94
N LEU A 104 12.36 -3.27 23.14
CA LEU A 104 12.33 -1.84 22.86
C LEU A 104 13.32 -1.08 23.74
N LYS A 105 13.39 -1.38 25.03
CA LYS A 105 14.34 -0.74 25.96
C LYS A 105 15.79 -0.80 25.47
N LYS A 106 16.19 -1.87 24.77
CA LYS A 106 17.53 -2.03 24.19
C LYS A 106 17.67 -1.42 22.80
N ASN A 107 16.59 -1.37 22.03
CA ASN A 107 16.66 -1.14 20.59
C ASN A 107 16.04 0.15 20.07
N CYS A 108 15.07 0.74 20.76
CA CYS A 108 14.34 1.90 20.26
C CYS A 108 15.14 3.21 20.36
N PHE A 109 14.56 4.28 19.79
CA PHE A 109 15.02 5.66 19.98
C PHE A 109 15.20 5.99 21.46
N ARG A 110 16.11 6.91 21.77
CA ARG A 110 16.29 7.50 23.10
C ARG A 110 15.61 8.83 23.24
N VAL A 111 15.45 9.56 22.14
CA VAL A 111 14.84 10.89 22.13
C VAL A 111 13.76 10.94 21.07
N ILE A 112 12.58 11.41 21.44
CA ILE A 112 11.51 11.79 20.51
C ILE A 112 11.30 13.29 20.67
N GLN A 113 11.50 14.08 19.61
CA GLN A 113 11.23 15.51 19.59
C GLN A 113 9.98 15.79 18.76
N LEU A 114 9.02 16.52 19.33
CA LEU A 114 7.86 17.00 18.60
C LEU A 114 8.06 18.45 18.16
N ILE A 115 7.72 18.74 16.90
CA ILE A 115 7.75 20.08 16.31
C ILE A 115 6.41 20.39 15.66
N GLY A 116 5.88 21.58 15.92
CA GLY A 116 4.53 21.98 15.55
C GLY A 116 4.37 22.25 14.05
N SER A 117 5.36 22.86 13.42
CA SER A 117 5.38 23.18 11.99
C SER A 117 6.12 22.12 11.16
N PRO A 118 5.90 22.05 9.84
CA PRO A 118 6.85 21.41 8.94
C PRO A 118 8.19 22.14 8.92
N GLU A 119 9.27 21.42 8.61
CA GLU A 119 10.50 21.99 8.07
C GLU A 119 10.48 21.84 6.55
N TYR A 120 11.01 22.83 5.84
CA TYR A 120 11.12 22.80 4.38
C TYR A 120 12.60 22.80 4.00
N ASP A 121 13.00 21.90 3.11
CA ASP A 121 14.34 21.92 2.53
C ASP A 121 14.55 23.12 1.58
N GLY A 122 15.76 23.26 1.04
CA GLY A 122 16.10 24.32 0.09
C GLY A 122 15.29 24.30 -1.22
N GLN A 123 14.44 23.30 -1.43
CA GLN A 123 13.57 23.11 -2.58
C GLN A 123 12.07 23.22 -2.20
N ASN A 124 11.76 23.74 -1.01
CA ASN A 124 10.39 23.84 -0.47
C ASN A 124 9.67 22.49 -0.30
N LYS A 125 10.39 21.38 -0.15
CA LYS A 125 9.80 20.07 0.20
C LYS A 125 9.80 19.89 1.72
N ILE A 126 8.72 19.32 2.24
CA ILE A 126 8.57 19.06 3.68
C ILE A 126 9.51 17.93 4.12
N ILE A 127 10.24 18.13 5.22
CA ILE A 127 11.03 17.09 5.90
C ILE A 127 10.08 16.23 6.74
N LEU A 128 10.09 14.91 6.47
CA LEU A 128 9.13 13.93 7.02
C LEU A 128 9.43 13.51 8.47
N GLY A 129 10.70 13.65 8.85
CA GLY A 129 11.25 13.37 10.17
C GLY A 129 12.76 13.18 10.01
N THR A 130 13.54 13.41 11.07
CA THR A 130 14.99 13.20 11.02
C THR A 130 15.41 12.28 12.14
N ALA A 131 16.22 11.28 11.81
CA ALA A 131 16.92 10.49 12.80
C ALA A 131 18.40 10.88 12.86
N GLU A 132 18.83 11.45 13.99
CA GLU A 132 20.25 11.74 14.23
C GLU A 132 20.91 10.50 14.86
N GLY A 133 21.74 9.81 14.08
CA GLY A 133 22.55 8.67 14.54
C GLY A 133 21.75 7.50 15.11
N GLY A 134 20.46 7.37 14.77
CA GLY A 134 19.56 6.33 15.30
C GLY A 134 19.18 6.48 16.78
N ILE A 135 19.54 7.60 17.41
CA ILE A 135 19.28 7.86 18.84
C ILE A 135 18.06 8.76 19.01
N GLN A 136 17.88 9.73 18.12
CA GLN A 136 16.76 10.67 18.15
C GLN A 136 15.85 10.45 16.94
N ILE A 137 14.56 10.73 17.10
CA ILE A 137 13.63 10.99 15.99
C ILE A 137 12.89 12.31 16.22
N THR A 138 12.81 13.14 15.19
CA THR A 138 12.04 14.39 15.21
C THR A 138 10.78 14.24 14.36
N LEU A 139 9.61 14.52 14.93
CA LEU A 139 8.31 14.43 14.27
C LEU A 139 7.71 15.83 14.08
N PHE A 140 7.44 16.18 12.83
CA PHE A 140 6.96 17.51 12.43
C PHE A 140 5.43 17.59 12.31
N ARG A 141 4.91 18.78 12.04
CA ARG A 141 3.49 19.04 11.74
C ARG A 141 2.51 18.69 12.85
N ILE A 142 2.96 18.62 14.11
CA ILE A 142 2.10 18.25 15.25
C ILE A 142 0.92 19.21 15.41
N ASN A 143 1.07 20.48 15.00
CA ASN A 143 -0.03 21.45 15.04
C ASN A 143 -1.06 21.26 13.92
N ASN A 144 -0.79 20.42 12.91
CA ASN A 144 -1.74 20.05 11.86
C ASN A 144 -2.59 18.81 12.22
N LEU A 145 -2.34 18.19 13.38
CA LEU A 145 -3.16 17.07 13.85
C LEU A 145 -4.59 17.55 14.17
N ASP A 146 -5.56 17.03 13.40
CA ASP A 146 -6.99 17.25 13.63
C ASP A 146 -7.55 16.11 14.47
N LEU A 147 -7.76 16.36 15.76
CA LEU A 147 -8.25 15.35 16.70
C LEU A 147 -9.71 14.95 16.48
N ASP A 148 -10.48 15.76 15.76
CA ASP A 148 -11.88 15.47 15.50
C ASP A 148 -12.05 14.73 14.16
N ASN A 149 -11.04 14.79 13.26
CA ASN A 149 -11.00 14.06 11.99
C ASN A 149 -9.65 13.35 11.79
N LEU A 150 -9.29 12.45 12.71
CA LEU A 150 -8.10 11.60 12.55
C LEU A 150 -8.21 10.78 11.26
N TYR A 151 -7.10 10.57 10.58
CA TYR A 151 -7.05 9.76 9.37
C TYR A 151 -5.78 8.93 9.34
N VAL A 152 -5.94 7.63 9.11
CA VAL A 152 -4.84 6.67 8.97
C VAL A 152 -5.10 5.90 7.69
N ASN A 153 -4.28 6.11 6.68
CA ASN A 153 -4.39 5.38 5.45
C ASN A 153 -3.70 4.02 5.57
N GLN A 154 -4.46 2.95 5.50
CA GLN A 154 -3.92 1.59 5.50
C GLN A 154 -4.30 0.80 4.24
N ASP A 155 -5.22 1.33 3.43
CA ASP A 155 -5.90 0.59 2.35
C ASP A 155 -5.64 1.17 0.95
N ASP A 156 -5.15 2.40 0.85
CA ASP A 156 -4.93 3.11 -0.41
C ASP A 156 -3.46 3.59 -0.54
N PRO A 157 -2.54 2.68 -0.87
CA PRO A 157 -1.11 2.91 -0.74
C PRO A 157 -0.53 3.91 -1.76
N LEU A 158 -1.29 4.26 -2.81
CA LEU A 158 -0.88 5.20 -3.87
C LEU A 158 -1.56 6.57 -3.73
N LYS A 159 -2.29 6.79 -2.64
CA LYS A 159 -2.94 8.07 -2.38
C LYS A 159 -1.91 9.18 -2.21
N ASN A 160 -2.21 10.36 -2.75
CA ASN A 160 -1.38 11.54 -2.53
C ASN A 160 -1.29 11.90 -1.03
N HIS A 161 -0.10 11.74 -0.46
CA HIS A 161 0.14 11.94 0.97
C HIS A 161 0.11 13.41 1.42
N ARG A 162 -0.03 14.36 0.49
CA ARG A 162 -0.21 15.80 0.80
C ARG A 162 -1.66 16.19 1.05
N ASP A 163 -2.61 15.32 0.70
CA ASP A 163 -4.03 15.58 0.91
C ASP A 163 -4.37 15.70 2.39
N LEU A 164 -5.44 16.44 2.70
CA LEU A 164 -6.05 16.48 4.03
C LEU A 164 -7.28 15.57 4.07
N PRO A 165 -7.65 15.02 5.24
CA PRO A 165 -6.97 15.12 6.54
C PRO A 165 -5.58 14.47 6.56
N LEU A 166 -4.72 14.96 7.46
CA LEU A 166 -3.33 14.51 7.59
C LEU A 166 -3.26 12.99 7.83
N ASP A 167 -2.64 12.25 6.90
CA ASP A 167 -2.46 10.81 7.02
C ASP A 167 -1.41 10.46 8.08
N LEU A 168 -1.88 10.02 9.24
CA LEU A 168 -1.00 9.67 10.35
C LEU A 168 -0.13 8.45 10.06
N ASN A 169 -0.56 7.57 9.14
CA ASN A 169 0.25 6.42 8.77
C ASN A 169 1.51 6.88 8.05
N TYR A 170 1.36 7.63 6.96
CA TYR A 170 2.49 8.13 6.18
C TYR A 170 3.39 9.09 6.98
N TRP A 171 2.81 10.07 7.67
CA TRP A 171 3.58 11.15 8.31
C TRP A 171 4.24 10.76 9.64
N TYR A 172 3.77 9.70 10.30
CA TYR A 172 4.26 9.31 11.62
C TYR A 172 4.57 7.83 11.73
N PHE A 173 3.60 6.93 11.54
CA PHE A 173 3.81 5.51 11.84
C PHE A 173 4.81 4.88 10.87
N HIS A 174 4.64 5.05 9.56
CA HIS A 174 5.57 4.62 8.53
C HIS A 174 6.99 5.13 8.81
N THR A 175 7.16 6.44 9.04
CA THR A 175 8.45 7.05 9.36
C THR A 175 9.08 6.44 10.61
N MET A 176 8.31 6.22 11.68
CA MET A 176 8.79 5.56 12.89
C MET A 176 9.25 4.12 12.63
N HIS A 177 8.53 3.36 11.80
CA HIS A 177 8.91 2.00 11.42
C HIS A 177 10.17 1.99 10.53
N HIS A 178 10.27 2.92 9.60
CA HIS A 178 11.41 3.11 8.69
C HIS A 178 12.68 3.40 9.49
N GLU A 179 12.67 4.42 10.35
CA GLU A 179 13.85 4.79 11.14
C GLU A 179 14.22 3.73 12.17
N PHE A 180 13.23 3.03 12.72
CA PHE A 180 13.51 1.92 13.62
C PHE A 180 14.17 0.74 12.88
N CYS A 181 13.80 0.49 11.62
CA CYS A 181 14.49 -0.49 10.79
C CYS A 181 15.97 -0.14 10.63
N HIS A 182 16.30 1.12 10.32
CA HIS A 182 17.69 1.58 10.25
C HIS A 182 18.47 1.32 11.53
N ILE A 183 17.89 1.57 12.71
CA ILE A 183 18.55 1.27 13.99
C ILE A 183 18.85 -0.22 14.12
N LEU A 184 17.90 -1.09 13.76
CA LEU A 184 18.09 -2.53 13.83
C LEU A 184 19.16 -2.99 12.84
N THR A 185 19.13 -2.55 11.59
CA THR A 185 20.11 -2.95 10.57
C THR A 185 21.52 -2.44 10.86
N GLN A 186 21.66 -1.25 11.47
CA GLN A 186 22.95 -0.73 11.95
C GLN A 186 23.54 -1.55 13.10
N LYS A 187 22.70 -2.12 13.98
CA LYS A 187 23.17 -2.97 15.09
C LYS A 187 23.53 -4.38 14.65
N LYS A 188 22.79 -4.91 13.69
CA LYS A 188 23.01 -6.25 13.13
C LYS A 188 22.73 -6.19 11.64
N GLU A 189 23.79 -6.24 10.84
CA GLU A 189 23.68 -6.14 9.39
C GLU A 189 22.83 -7.27 8.79
N TYR A 190 22.12 -6.96 7.71
CA TYR A 190 21.40 -7.93 6.89
C TYR A 190 22.28 -8.42 5.73
N SER A 191 21.85 -9.50 5.07
CA SER A 191 22.60 -10.13 3.97
C SER A 191 22.84 -9.14 2.83
N THR A 192 24.08 -9.11 2.32
CA THR A 192 24.42 -8.34 1.10
C THR A 192 23.70 -8.86 -0.14
N GLU A 193 23.03 -10.01 -0.08
CA GLU A 193 22.16 -10.50 -1.15
C GLU A 193 21.01 -9.56 -1.45
N TYR A 194 20.51 -8.80 -0.45
CA TYR A 194 19.39 -7.86 -0.66
C TYR A 194 19.72 -6.85 -1.76
N ARG A 195 20.88 -6.19 -1.66
CA ARG A 195 21.31 -5.21 -2.68
C ARG A 195 21.56 -5.84 -4.05
N THR A 196 21.77 -7.16 -4.14
CA THR A 196 21.96 -7.84 -5.43
C THR A 196 20.70 -7.88 -6.28
N VAL A 197 19.52 -7.79 -5.67
CA VAL A 197 18.22 -7.86 -6.35
C VAL A 197 17.98 -6.64 -7.26
N SER A 198 18.49 -5.47 -6.87
CA SER A 198 18.33 -4.20 -7.61
C SER A 198 19.66 -3.61 -8.11
N VAL A 199 20.66 -4.46 -8.37
CA VAL A 199 21.96 -3.97 -8.89
C VAL A 199 21.76 -3.21 -10.19
N GLY A 200 22.33 -2.01 -10.24
CA GLY A 200 22.29 -1.14 -11.42
C GLY A 200 20.96 -0.41 -11.63
N LYS A 201 19.98 -0.55 -10.71
CA LYS A 201 18.66 0.10 -10.81
C LYS A 201 18.43 1.25 -9.83
N TYR A 202 19.36 1.50 -8.90
CA TYR A 202 19.18 2.59 -7.91
C TYR A 202 19.32 3.97 -8.55
N HIS A 203 18.37 4.85 -8.23
CA HIS A 203 18.26 6.25 -8.66
C HIS A 203 18.92 7.20 -7.65
N THR A 204 20.20 6.97 -7.34
CA THR A 204 20.91 7.69 -6.25
C THR A 204 20.89 9.22 -6.37
N THR A 205 20.75 9.78 -7.58
CA THR A 205 20.74 11.23 -7.79
C THR A 205 19.38 11.81 -8.20
N ASP A 206 18.45 10.97 -8.64
CA ASP A 206 17.22 11.38 -9.33
C ASP A 206 15.97 10.67 -8.80
N TRP A 207 16.06 9.91 -7.70
CA TRP A 207 14.93 9.22 -7.05
C TRP A 207 13.72 10.12 -6.81
N ILE A 208 13.94 11.42 -6.57
CA ILE A 208 12.87 12.42 -6.39
C ILE A 208 11.95 12.53 -7.61
N ASN A 209 12.44 12.17 -8.80
CA ASN A 209 11.68 12.22 -10.05
C ASN A 209 11.03 10.87 -10.40
N VAL A 210 11.30 9.81 -9.63
CA VAL A 210 10.70 8.49 -9.82
C VAL A 210 9.36 8.46 -9.08
N SER A 211 8.26 8.25 -9.82
CA SER A 211 6.95 8.07 -9.20
C SER A 211 6.88 6.71 -8.50
N ASP A 212 5.98 6.56 -7.52
CA ASP A 212 5.80 5.26 -6.84
C ASP A 212 5.35 4.16 -7.83
N GLU A 213 4.53 4.49 -8.82
CA GLU A 213 4.13 3.57 -9.90
C GLU A 213 5.36 3.10 -10.71
N GLN A 214 6.23 4.01 -11.14
CA GLN A 214 7.45 3.65 -11.86
C GLN A 214 8.39 2.82 -10.99
N ALA A 215 8.52 3.18 -9.70
CA ALA A 215 9.35 2.45 -8.75
C ALA A 215 8.90 0.99 -8.62
N LEU A 216 7.58 0.74 -8.53
CA LEU A 216 7.00 -0.60 -8.46
C LEU A 216 7.36 -1.44 -9.69
N HIS A 217 7.27 -0.86 -10.87
CA HIS A 217 7.68 -1.50 -12.13
C HIS A 217 9.17 -1.86 -12.17
N GLU A 218 10.02 -1.06 -11.51
CA GLU A 218 11.47 -1.29 -11.46
C GLU A 218 11.90 -2.27 -10.35
N GLY A 219 11.01 -2.54 -9.40
CA GLY A 219 11.20 -3.47 -8.28
C GLY A 219 11.49 -2.81 -6.94
N PHE A 220 11.07 -1.56 -6.75
CA PHE A 220 11.14 -0.79 -5.52
C PHE A 220 9.73 -0.51 -4.99
N ILE A 221 9.54 -0.42 -3.67
CA ILE A 221 8.20 -0.23 -3.10
C ILE A 221 7.68 1.21 -3.22
N SER A 222 8.59 2.17 -3.36
CA SER A 222 8.33 3.61 -3.48
C SER A 222 9.44 4.28 -4.27
N GLY A 223 9.20 5.49 -4.77
CA GLY A 223 10.23 6.30 -5.41
C GLY A 223 11.43 6.52 -4.48
N TYR A 224 11.19 6.70 -3.17
CA TYR A 224 12.24 6.86 -2.16
C TYR A 224 13.08 5.59 -1.96
N ALA A 225 12.44 4.41 -1.97
CA ALA A 225 13.13 3.13 -1.92
C ALA A 225 14.14 2.94 -3.06
N SER A 226 14.00 3.66 -4.17
CA SER A 226 14.93 3.58 -5.30
C SER A 226 16.24 4.36 -5.09
N GLU A 227 16.37 5.18 -4.04
CA GLU A 227 17.57 6.00 -3.80
C GLU A 227 18.83 5.14 -3.56
N GLN A 228 18.75 4.24 -2.57
CA GLN A 228 19.83 3.36 -2.17
C GLN A 228 19.33 2.14 -1.40
N TYR A 229 20.18 1.13 -1.30
CA TYR A 229 19.81 -0.18 -0.75
C TYR A 229 19.38 -0.17 0.72
N ASN A 230 19.88 0.76 1.55
CA ASN A 230 19.43 0.88 2.93
C ASN A 230 18.03 1.49 3.03
N GLU A 231 17.74 2.52 2.23
CA GLU A 231 16.38 3.10 2.18
C GLU A 231 15.39 2.11 1.58
N ASP A 232 15.78 1.38 0.53
CA ASP A 232 14.98 0.30 -0.05
C ASP A 232 14.53 -0.73 1.01
N PHE A 233 15.48 -1.18 1.83
CA PHE A 233 15.20 -2.15 2.89
C PHE A 233 14.25 -1.58 3.95
N ALA A 234 14.50 -0.35 4.40
CA ALA A 234 13.69 0.32 5.42
C ALA A 234 12.29 0.67 4.92
N GLU A 235 12.16 1.16 3.68
CA GLU A 235 10.90 1.50 3.03
C GLU A 235 10.04 0.26 2.76
N LEU A 236 10.64 -0.83 2.26
CA LEU A 236 9.90 -2.06 2.06
C LEU A 236 9.40 -2.63 3.39
N TYR A 237 10.23 -2.58 4.44
CA TYR A 237 9.81 -2.95 5.78
C TYR A 237 8.65 -2.09 6.31
N SER A 238 8.81 -0.75 6.31
CA SER A 238 7.83 0.18 6.87
C SER A 238 6.51 0.14 6.11
N THR A 239 6.56 0.11 4.78
CA THR A 239 5.36 -0.03 3.94
C THR A 239 4.65 -1.34 4.25
N TYR A 240 5.39 -2.44 4.34
CA TYR A 240 4.81 -3.77 4.58
C TYR A 240 4.08 -3.85 5.92
N VAL A 241 4.73 -3.41 7.01
CA VAL A 241 4.15 -3.54 8.36
C VAL A 241 3.02 -2.55 8.65
N THR A 242 2.89 -1.49 7.86
CA THR A 242 1.85 -0.47 8.04
C THR A 242 0.67 -0.60 7.07
N SER A 243 0.78 -1.42 6.03
CA SER A 243 -0.27 -1.62 5.01
C SER A 243 -1.20 -2.79 5.35
N THR A 244 -2.51 -2.68 5.10
CA THR A 244 -3.42 -3.84 5.17
C THR A 244 -3.12 -4.87 4.08
N PRO A 245 -3.51 -6.15 4.24
CA PRO A 245 -3.38 -7.15 3.18
C PRO A 245 -3.98 -6.70 1.84
N ALA A 246 -5.09 -5.94 1.89
CA ALA A 246 -5.72 -5.38 0.70
C ALA A 246 -4.85 -4.32 0.02
N ALA A 247 -4.27 -3.36 0.77
CA ALA A 247 -3.33 -2.39 0.21
C ALA A 247 -2.10 -3.07 -0.41
N TRP A 248 -1.52 -4.05 0.27
CA TRP A 248 -0.37 -4.78 -0.28
C TRP A 248 -0.71 -5.50 -1.58
N LYS A 249 -1.89 -6.15 -1.65
CA LYS A 249 -2.36 -6.75 -2.90
C LYS A 249 -2.49 -5.72 -4.02
N LYS A 250 -2.97 -4.51 -3.72
CA LYS A 250 -3.03 -3.42 -4.72
C LYS A 250 -1.65 -3.04 -5.22
N LEU A 251 -0.65 -2.86 -4.34
CA LEU A 251 0.74 -2.59 -4.74
C LEU A 251 1.33 -3.70 -5.62
N MET A 252 1.10 -4.97 -5.26
CA MET A 252 1.60 -6.10 -6.05
C MET A 252 0.95 -6.18 -7.43
N ASN A 253 -0.33 -5.81 -7.54
CA ASN A 253 -1.01 -5.72 -8.82
C ASN A 253 -0.49 -4.54 -9.66
N GLU A 254 -0.21 -3.40 -9.03
CA GLU A 254 0.35 -2.23 -9.71
C GLU A 254 1.77 -2.50 -10.24
N ALA A 255 2.54 -3.36 -9.57
CA ALA A 255 3.88 -3.75 -10.05
C ALA A 255 3.87 -4.60 -11.36
N LEU A 256 2.69 -4.99 -11.87
CA LEU A 256 2.53 -5.75 -13.11
C LEU A 256 2.41 -4.82 -14.33
N ILE A 257 3.31 -4.97 -15.31
CA ILE A 257 3.24 -4.17 -16.54
C ILE A 257 2.52 -4.97 -17.62
N VAL A 258 1.36 -4.49 -18.07
CA VAL A 258 0.68 -5.06 -19.25
C VAL A 258 1.51 -4.78 -20.51
N GLN A 259 1.93 -5.84 -21.17
CA GLN A 259 2.73 -5.73 -22.39
C GLN A 259 1.88 -5.34 -23.59
N LYS A 260 2.45 -4.48 -24.44
CA LYS A 260 1.82 -3.96 -25.64
C LYS A 260 2.72 -4.17 -26.86
N ASP A 261 2.11 -4.30 -28.03
CA ASP A 261 2.83 -4.28 -29.30
C ASP A 261 3.30 -2.85 -29.67
N GLN A 262 3.97 -2.72 -30.83
CA GLN A 262 4.49 -1.45 -31.31
C GLN A 262 3.40 -0.41 -31.64
N ASP A 263 2.17 -0.87 -31.88
CA ASP A 263 1.02 -0.04 -32.18
C ASP A 263 0.22 0.33 -30.91
N GLY A 264 0.65 -0.18 -29.73
CA GLY A 264 0.03 0.06 -28.44
C GLY A 264 -1.11 -0.89 -28.08
N ASN A 265 -1.35 -1.94 -28.85
CA ASN A 265 -2.36 -2.95 -28.55
C ASN A 265 -1.85 -3.91 -27.46
N ILE A 266 -2.74 -4.33 -26.57
CA ILE A 266 -2.43 -5.30 -25.52
C ILE A 266 -2.04 -6.65 -26.14
N LEU A 267 -0.92 -7.20 -25.70
CA LEU A 267 -0.54 -8.58 -25.96
C LEU A 267 -1.26 -9.51 -24.99
N TYR A 268 -1.79 -10.63 -25.49
CA TYR A 268 -2.51 -11.61 -24.68
C TYR A 268 -1.72 -12.90 -24.54
N GLN A 269 -1.87 -13.53 -23.38
CA GLN A 269 -1.22 -14.81 -23.07
C GLN A 269 -1.75 -15.92 -23.98
N LYS A 270 -0.84 -16.79 -24.40
CA LYS A 270 -1.16 -18.00 -25.15
C LYS A 270 -0.66 -19.24 -24.42
N ASP A 271 -1.44 -20.32 -24.49
CA ASP A 271 -1.04 -21.62 -23.97
C ASP A 271 0.04 -22.28 -24.87
N LYS A 272 0.53 -23.46 -24.48
CA LYS A 272 1.56 -24.20 -25.22
C LYS A 272 1.12 -24.62 -26.63
N ASN A 273 -0.17 -24.62 -26.91
CA ASN A 273 -0.77 -24.98 -28.19
C ASN A 273 -1.11 -23.74 -29.04
N GLY A 274 -0.88 -22.52 -28.51
CA GLY A 274 -1.17 -21.26 -29.19
C GLY A 274 -2.57 -20.69 -28.96
N ASN A 275 -3.39 -21.31 -28.11
CA ASN A 275 -4.74 -20.83 -27.78
C ASN A 275 -4.68 -19.67 -26.79
N ASP A 276 -5.63 -18.75 -26.86
CA ASP A 276 -5.73 -17.64 -25.90
C ASP A 276 -6.03 -18.16 -24.49
N VAL A 277 -5.34 -17.59 -23.50
CA VAL A 277 -5.63 -17.82 -22.09
C VAL A 277 -6.64 -16.78 -21.62
N TYR A 278 -7.65 -17.23 -20.88
CA TYR A 278 -8.74 -16.37 -20.39
C TYR A 278 -8.64 -16.15 -18.89
N LYS A 279 -9.09 -14.97 -18.44
CA LYS A 279 -9.17 -14.61 -17.03
C LYS A 279 -10.21 -15.46 -16.31
N LYS A 280 -9.97 -15.68 -15.03
CA LYS A 280 -10.85 -16.43 -14.13
C LYS A 280 -11.18 -15.63 -12.89
N ASP A 281 -12.39 -15.82 -12.37
CA ASP A 281 -12.80 -15.31 -11.07
C ASP A 281 -12.15 -16.08 -9.90
N ALA A 282 -12.50 -15.73 -8.67
CA ALA A 282 -11.98 -16.37 -7.46
C ALA A 282 -12.40 -17.85 -7.32
N ASP A 283 -13.50 -18.24 -7.94
CA ASP A 283 -14.04 -19.60 -7.94
C ASP A 283 -13.50 -20.45 -9.10
N GLY A 284 -12.74 -19.82 -10.03
CA GLY A 284 -12.10 -20.46 -11.16
C GLY A 284 -12.94 -20.47 -12.44
N ASN A 285 -14.08 -19.79 -12.48
CA ASN A 285 -14.90 -19.65 -13.68
C ASN A 285 -14.34 -18.57 -14.60
N LEU A 286 -14.57 -18.71 -15.91
CA LEU A 286 -14.13 -17.72 -16.88
C LEU A 286 -14.93 -16.42 -16.72
N ILE A 287 -14.25 -15.28 -16.84
CA ILE A 287 -14.89 -13.95 -16.76
C ILE A 287 -15.47 -13.58 -18.14
N PRO A 288 -16.79 -13.41 -18.29
CA PRO A 288 -17.40 -13.02 -19.55
C PRO A 288 -16.94 -11.64 -20.03
N LEU A 289 -16.86 -11.46 -21.34
CA LEU A 289 -16.59 -10.15 -21.95
C LEU A 289 -17.88 -9.35 -22.09
N TYR A 290 -17.87 -8.11 -21.62
CA TYR A 290 -18.98 -7.17 -21.73
C TYR A 290 -18.67 -6.02 -22.70
N ASP A 291 -19.69 -5.55 -23.42
CA ASP A 291 -19.64 -4.32 -24.20
C ASP A 291 -19.78 -3.08 -23.30
N LYS A 292 -19.63 -1.89 -23.89
CA LYS A 292 -19.70 -0.60 -23.18
C LYS A 292 -21.04 -0.31 -22.51
N ASP A 293 -22.08 -1.07 -22.84
CA ASP A 293 -23.44 -0.94 -22.32
C ASP A 293 -23.75 -2.13 -21.38
N ASP A 294 -22.71 -2.77 -20.82
CA ASP A 294 -22.75 -3.93 -19.91
C ASP A 294 -23.50 -5.14 -20.49
N ASN A 295 -23.43 -5.37 -21.81
CA ASN A 295 -23.99 -6.58 -22.43
C ASN A 295 -22.92 -7.61 -22.72
N LEU A 296 -23.23 -8.88 -22.50
CA LEU A 296 -22.41 -10.01 -22.92
C LEU A 296 -22.16 -9.96 -24.42
N VAL A 297 -20.91 -10.18 -24.81
CA VAL A 297 -20.47 -10.19 -26.22
C VAL A 297 -20.58 -11.62 -26.78
N PRO A 298 -21.47 -11.90 -27.74
CA PRO A 298 -21.52 -13.20 -28.40
C PRO A 298 -20.29 -13.44 -29.29
N ALA A 299 -19.78 -14.66 -29.28
CA ALA A 299 -18.74 -15.10 -30.19
C ALA A 299 -19.29 -15.21 -31.62
N THR A 300 -18.45 -14.89 -32.61
CA THR A 300 -18.84 -14.94 -34.03
C THR A 300 -17.90 -15.81 -34.85
N ASP A 301 -18.45 -16.44 -35.89
CA ASP A 301 -17.66 -17.15 -36.89
C ASP A 301 -16.87 -16.18 -37.78
N ALA A 302 -16.01 -16.72 -38.66
CA ALA A 302 -15.21 -15.91 -39.58
C ALA A 302 -16.03 -15.05 -40.57
N LYS A 303 -17.35 -15.29 -40.68
CA LYS A 303 -18.27 -14.52 -41.52
C LYS A 303 -19.07 -13.49 -40.70
N GLY A 304 -18.86 -13.42 -39.38
CA GLY A 304 -19.55 -12.52 -38.47
C GLY A 304 -20.91 -13.04 -37.98
N ASN A 305 -21.23 -14.32 -38.18
CA ASN A 305 -22.46 -14.91 -37.65
C ASN A 305 -22.27 -15.34 -36.20
N ILE A 306 -23.28 -15.13 -35.36
CA ILE A 306 -23.26 -15.59 -33.96
C ILE A 306 -23.12 -17.11 -33.90
N MET A 307 -22.19 -17.58 -33.07
CA MET A 307 -22.04 -18.97 -32.70
C MET A 307 -23.05 -19.33 -31.60
N TRP A 308 -23.70 -20.49 -31.74
CA TRP A 308 -24.74 -20.94 -30.81
C TRP A 308 -24.28 -22.17 -30.03
N GLU A 309 -24.59 -22.18 -28.74
CA GLU A 309 -24.32 -23.29 -27.83
C GLU A 309 -25.02 -24.56 -28.30
N LYS A 310 -24.33 -25.69 -28.16
CA LYS A 310 -24.82 -27.02 -28.50
C LYS A 310 -24.58 -27.99 -27.35
N ASP A 311 -25.52 -28.89 -27.14
CA ASP A 311 -25.34 -30.01 -26.21
C ASP A 311 -24.31 -31.02 -26.75
N LYS A 312 -23.99 -32.02 -25.90
CA LYS A 312 -23.06 -33.10 -26.22
C LYS A 312 -23.44 -33.94 -27.45
N ASP A 313 -24.71 -33.91 -27.85
CA ASP A 313 -25.24 -34.62 -29.02
C ASP A 313 -25.28 -33.71 -30.26
N GLY A 314 -24.78 -32.47 -30.15
CA GLY A 314 -24.70 -31.49 -31.23
C GLY A 314 -26.00 -30.71 -31.48
N LYS A 315 -26.99 -30.80 -30.59
CA LYS A 315 -28.26 -30.06 -30.72
C LYS A 315 -28.15 -28.69 -30.07
N TYR A 316 -28.77 -27.68 -30.67
CA TYR A 316 -28.76 -26.33 -30.12
C TYR A 316 -29.42 -26.26 -28.74
N ILE A 317 -28.82 -25.45 -27.87
CA ILE A 317 -29.41 -25.05 -26.59
C ILE A 317 -30.28 -23.82 -26.82
N TYR A 318 -31.50 -23.82 -26.28
CA TYR A 318 -32.49 -22.76 -26.47
C TYR A 318 -32.70 -21.97 -25.19
N ILE A 319 -33.00 -20.68 -25.34
CA ILE A 319 -33.48 -19.85 -24.24
C ILE A 319 -34.92 -20.28 -23.93
N LEU A 320 -35.19 -20.54 -22.66
CA LEU A 320 -36.47 -21.04 -22.19
C LEU A 320 -37.22 -19.97 -21.38
N ASP A 321 -38.54 -19.98 -21.46
CA ASP A 321 -39.39 -19.21 -20.56
C ASP A 321 -39.41 -19.81 -19.14
N SER A 322 -40.06 -19.14 -18.20
CA SER A 322 -40.18 -19.59 -16.81
C SER A 322 -40.93 -20.92 -16.62
N LYS A 323 -41.56 -21.44 -17.69
CA LYS A 323 -42.25 -22.73 -17.72
C LYS A 323 -41.43 -23.81 -18.45
N GLY A 324 -40.23 -23.49 -18.92
CA GLY A 324 -39.36 -24.40 -19.67
C GLY A 324 -39.67 -24.52 -21.16
N ASN A 325 -40.49 -23.63 -21.73
CA ASN A 325 -40.79 -23.65 -23.17
C ASN A 325 -39.80 -22.80 -23.96
N ARG A 326 -39.49 -23.21 -25.18
CA ARG A 326 -38.65 -22.42 -26.10
C ARG A 326 -39.37 -21.15 -26.52
N ILE A 327 -38.63 -20.04 -26.58
CA ILE A 327 -39.19 -18.73 -26.93
C ILE A 327 -39.13 -18.51 -28.45
N PRO A 328 -40.27 -18.32 -29.14
CA PRO A 328 -40.31 -18.11 -30.59
C PRO A 328 -39.87 -16.70 -30.99
N ARG A 329 -39.25 -16.57 -32.17
CA ARG A 329 -38.78 -15.31 -32.73
C ARG A 329 -39.84 -14.65 -33.62
N TYR A 330 -39.83 -13.32 -33.62
CA TYR A 330 -40.63 -12.47 -34.48
C TYR A 330 -39.77 -11.41 -35.18
N SER A 331 -40.27 -10.83 -36.27
CA SER A 331 -39.51 -9.91 -37.13
C SER A 331 -39.04 -8.62 -36.44
N ILE A 332 -39.62 -8.27 -35.28
CA ILE A 332 -39.17 -7.13 -34.45
C ILE A 332 -37.90 -7.42 -33.65
N HIS A 333 -37.53 -8.70 -33.45
CA HIS A 333 -36.41 -9.13 -32.61
C HIS A 333 -35.06 -8.96 -33.30
N LYS A 334 -34.70 -7.71 -33.57
CA LYS A 334 -33.43 -7.32 -34.19
C LYS A 334 -32.43 -6.90 -33.13
N ASN A 335 -31.14 -7.19 -33.36
CA ASN A 335 -30.02 -6.79 -32.51
C ASN A 335 -30.23 -7.19 -31.03
N VAL A 336 -30.49 -8.47 -30.79
CA VAL A 336 -30.67 -9.00 -29.43
C VAL A 336 -29.40 -8.82 -28.60
N LYS A 337 -29.59 -8.38 -27.37
CA LYS A 337 -28.59 -8.13 -26.33
C LYS A 337 -28.81 -9.11 -25.18
N TYR A 338 -27.74 -9.39 -24.46
CA TYR A 338 -27.69 -10.45 -23.44
C TYR A 338 -27.00 -9.93 -22.18
N GLN A 339 -27.53 -10.27 -21.01
CA GLN A 339 -26.98 -9.93 -19.70
C GLN A 339 -27.21 -11.10 -18.74
N TYR A 340 -26.40 -11.20 -17.69
CA TYR A 340 -26.76 -12.01 -16.52
C TYR A 340 -27.51 -11.13 -15.53
N ASP A 341 -28.56 -11.67 -14.91
CA ASP A 341 -29.20 -11.03 -13.77
C ASP A 341 -28.47 -11.35 -12.46
N ASP A 342 -28.97 -10.81 -11.34
CA ASP A 342 -28.36 -10.95 -10.01
C ASP A 342 -28.28 -12.41 -9.52
N ASP A 343 -29.08 -13.32 -10.09
CA ASP A 343 -29.06 -14.74 -9.75
C ASP A 343 -28.18 -15.58 -10.70
N GLY A 344 -27.59 -14.93 -11.71
CA GLY A 344 -26.74 -15.57 -12.72
C GLY A 344 -27.51 -16.17 -13.90
N SER A 345 -28.81 -15.92 -14.01
CA SER A 345 -29.62 -16.36 -15.15
C SER A 345 -29.42 -15.47 -16.36
N LEU A 346 -29.42 -16.09 -17.54
CA LEU A 346 -29.29 -15.36 -18.80
C LEU A 346 -30.59 -14.61 -19.13
N PHE A 347 -30.49 -13.29 -19.15
CA PHE A 347 -31.52 -12.37 -19.63
C PHE A 347 -31.20 -11.89 -21.05
N ALA A 348 -32.22 -11.86 -21.92
CA ALA A 348 -32.09 -11.36 -23.29
C ALA A 348 -33.17 -10.33 -23.63
N TYR A 349 -32.77 -9.29 -24.34
CA TYR A 349 -33.66 -8.18 -24.73
C TYR A 349 -33.30 -7.63 -26.11
N PHE A 350 -34.18 -6.83 -26.68
CA PHE A 350 -33.95 -6.13 -27.94
C PHE A 350 -34.42 -4.68 -27.82
N VAL A 351 -33.86 -3.80 -28.65
CA VAL A 351 -34.25 -2.38 -28.68
C VAL A 351 -35.15 -2.13 -29.88
N PHE A 352 -36.34 -1.62 -29.63
CA PHE A 352 -37.31 -1.24 -30.65
C PHE A 352 -37.79 0.20 -30.40
N ASN A 353 -37.66 1.06 -31.41
CA ASN A 353 -37.99 2.49 -31.31
C ASN A 353 -37.36 3.19 -30.08
N GLY A 354 -36.09 2.89 -29.79
CA GLY A 354 -35.35 3.49 -28.69
C GLY A 354 -35.70 2.97 -27.29
N LYS A 355 -36.56 1.95 -27.18
CA LYS A 355 -36.93 1.32 -25.90
C LYS A 355 -36.53 -0.15 -25.89
N ALA A 356 -36.02 -0.60 -24.75
CA ALA A 356 -35.68 -2.01 -24.51
C ALA A 356 -36.93 -2.83 -24.19
N TYR A 357 -37.02 -4.02 -24.79
CA TYR A 357 -38.07 -5.00 -24.55
C TYR A 357 -37.44 -6.38 -24.35
N SER A 358 -37.94 -7.15 -23.39
CA SER A 358 -37.59 -8.57 -23.25
C SER A 358 -37.91 -9.33 -24.54
N ILE A 359 -37.12 -10.36 -24.88
CA ILE A 359 -37.41 -11.27 -26.00
C ILE A 359 -38.77 -11.99 -25.90
N MET A 360 -39.42 -11.95 -24.73
CA MET A 360 -40.80 -12.42 -24.52
C MET A 360 -41.85 -11.50 -25.15
N ALA A 361 -41.50 -10.30 -25.64
CA ALA A 361 -42.44 -9.42 -26.32
C ALA A 361 -42.70 -9.91 -27.75
N HIS A 362 -43.97 -10.09 -28.11
CA HIS A 362 -44.40 -10.52 -29.45
C HIS A 362 -44.76 -9.30 -30.31
N GLY A 363 -44.36 -9.30 -31.58
CA GLY A 363 -44.84 -8.32 -32.55
C GLY A 363 -44.17 -8.46 -33.91
N GLY A 364 -44.83 -7.97 -34.96
CA GLY A 364 -44.45 -8.29 -36.34
C GLY A 364 -44.76 -9.74 -36.70
N ASP A 365 -44.12 -10.22 -37.77
CA ASP A 365 -44.37 -11.53 -38.34
C ASP A 365 -43.59 -12.63 -37.59
N PRO A 366 -44.17 -13.82 -37.36
CA PRO A 366 -43.43 -14.97 -36.85
C PRO A 366 -42.27 -15.33 -37.78
N VAL A 367 -41.13 -15.70 -37.20
CA VAL A 367 -39.98 -16.24 -37.94
C VAL A 367 -40.01 -17.76 -37.83
N TYR A 368 -39.84 -18.45 -38.96
CA TYR A 368 -39.85 -19.90 -39.03
C TYR A 368 -38.48 -20.46 -39.39
N GLN A 369 -38.24 -21.72 -39.01
CA GLN A 369 -37.05 -22.45 -39.41
C GLN A 369 -37.03 -22.67 -40.91
N VAL A 370 -35.84 -22.61 -41.50
CA VAL A 370 -35.60 -22.89 -42.92
C VAL A 370 -34.55 -23.99 -43.09
N ASP A 371 -34.68 -24.77 -44.16
CA ASP A 371 -33.68 -25.77 -44.57
C ASP A 371 -32.48 -25.13 -45.28
N GLU A 372 -31.53 -25.95 -45.74
CA GLU A 372 -30.32 -25.48 -46.44
C GLU A 372 -30.63 -24.78 -47.77
N ASP A 373 -31.77 -25.10 -48.39
CA ASP A 373 -32.25 -24.48 -49.63
C ASP A 373 -33.10 -23.22 -49.36
N GLY A 374 -33.33 -22.90 -48.08
CA GLY A 374 -34.10 -21.72 -47.64
C GLY A 374 -35.61 -21.94 -47.57
N ASN A 375 -36.12 -23.17 -47.70
CA ASN A 375 -37.54 -23.48 -47.60
C ASN A 375 -37.98 -23.61 -46.14
N THR A 376 -39.20 -23.18 -45.82
CA THR A 376 -39.77 -23.32 -44.48
C THR A 376 -39.89 -24.78 -44.06
N VAL A 377 -39.45 -25.08 -42.84
CA VAL A 377 -39.58 -26.40 -42.21
C VAL A 377 -40.98 -26.56 -41.61
N PHE A 378 -41.64 -27.68 -41.89
CA PHE A 378 -42.96 -28.01 -41.37
C PHE A 378 -42.89 -29.22 -40.42
N ASP A 379 -43.72 -29.21 -39.39
CA ASP A 379 -43.91 -30.36 -38.50
C ASP A 379 -44.72 -31.48 -39.17
N LYS A 380 -44.87 -32.61 -38.46
CA LYS A 380 -45.62 -33.79 -38.92
C LYS A 380 -47.10 -33.51 -39.22
N ASP A 381 -47.64 -32.42 -38.67
CA ASP A 381 -49.03 -32.01 -38.79
C ASP A 381 -49.21 -30.93 -39.88
N GLY A 382 -48.11 -30.56 -40.56
CA GLY A 382 -48.10 -29.58 -41.64
C GLY A 382 -48.03 -28.13 -41.17
N ASN A 383 -47.72 -27.87 -39.90
CA ASN A 383 -47.57 -26.50 -39.38
C ASN A 383 -46.11 -26.03 -39.51
N PRO A 384 -45.87 -24.76 -39.88
CA PRO A 384 -44.51 -24.24 -39.98
C PRO A 384 -43.86 -24.18 -38.58
N VAL A 385 -42.63 -24.66 -38.48
CA VAL A 385 -41.91 -24.76 -37.20
C VAL A 385 -41.30 -23.39 -36.85
N PRO A 386 -41.63 -22.78 -35.70
CA PRO A 386 -41.05 -21.50 -35.30
C PRO A 386 -39.52 -21.58 -35.18
N GLU A 387 -38.84 -20.48 -35.55
CA GLU A 387 -37.46 -20.26 -35.15
C GLU A 387 -37.45 -19.81 -33.68
N TYR A 388 -36.61 -20.43 -32.87
CA TYR A 388 -36.53 -20.16 -31.44
C TYR A 388 -35.22 -19.46 -31.10
N PHE A 389 -35.21 -18.70 -30.01
CA PHE A 389 -33.98 -18.12 -29.48
C PHE A 389 -33.04 -19.20 -28.97
N LYS A 390 -31.80 -19.17 -29.47
CA LYS A 390 -30.70 -20.05 -29.08
C LYS A 390 -29.81 -19.33 -28.08
N VAL A 391 -29.16 -20.08 -27.20
CA VAL A 391 -28.14 -19.52 -26.30
C VAL A 391 -26.87 -19.26 -27.12
N PRO A 392 -26.32 -18.03 -27.15
CA PRO A 392 -25.06 -17.76 -27.82
C PRO A 392 -23.89 -18.40 -27.07
N VAL A 393 -22.84 -18.75 -27.81
CA VAL A 393 -21.51 -18.86 -27.20
C VAL A 393 -21.05 -17.44 -26.88
N PHE A 394 -20.58 -17.17 -25.66
CA PHE A 394 -20.09 -15.85 -25.26
C PHE A 394 -18.56 -15.78 -25.30
N GLU A 395 -18.05 -14.58 -25.61
CA GLU A 395 -16.64 -14.24 -25.49
C GLU A 395 -16.26 -14.06 -24.02
N TYR A 396 -15.00 -14.33 -23.70
CA TYR A 396 -14.43 -14.19 -22.36
C TYR A 396 -13.26 -13.20 -22.36
N GLU A 397 -13.00 -12.58 -21.22
CA GLU A 397 -11.85 -11.69 -21.06
C GLU A 397 -10.54 -12.47 -21.22
N ARG A 398 -9.74 -12.08 -22.21
CA ARG A 398 -8.40 -12.64 -22.42
C ARG A 398 -7.43 -12.13 -21.35
N ALA A 399 -6.55 -13.01 -20.88
CA ALA A 399 -5.51 -12.68 -19.93
C ALA A 399 -4.38 -11.92 -20.64
N PRO A 400 -4.03 -10.69 -20.22
CA PRO A 400 -2.94 -9.95 -20.83
C PRO A 400 -1.59 -10.61 -20.51
N GLN A 401 -0.65 -10.53 -21.44
CA GLN A 401 0.76 -10.82 -21.16
C GLN A 401 1.29 -9.70 -20.26
N VAL A 402 1.90 -10.08 -19.14
CA VAL A 402 2.42 -9.14 -18.14
C VAL A 402 3.92 -9.36 -17.93
N ASP A 403 4.66 -8.28 -17.75
CA ASP A 403 6.00 -8.31 -17.17
C ASP A 403 5.88 -8.32 -15.65
N THR A 404 6.46 -9.35 -15.02
CA THR A 404 6.48 -9.55 -13.56
C THR A 404 7.80 -9.14 -12.92
N THR A 405 8.76 -8.60 -13.68
CA THR A 405 10.12 -8.35 -13.19
C THR A 405 10.15 -7.47 -11.93
N GLY A 406 9.35 -6.40 -11.89
CA GLY A 406 9.23 -5.53 -10.72
C GLY A 406 8.62 -6.26 -9.52
N LEU A 407 7.48 -6.93 -9.74
CA LEU A 407 6.80 -7.75 -8.73
C LEU A 407 7.74 -8.82 -8.14
N ASP A 408 8.42 -9.60 -8.98
CA ASP A 408 9.30 -10.69 -8.58
C ASP A 408 10.48 -10.17 -7.76
N ALA A 409 11.02 -8.99 -8.10
CA ALA A 409 12.07 -8.33 -7.33
C ALA A 409 11.58 -7.90 -5.94
N ILE A 410 10.40 -7.29 -5.83
CA ILE A 410 9.82 -6.86 -4.54
C ILE A 410 9.55 -8.08 -3.66
N LEU A 411 8.94 -9.14 -4.20
CA LEU A 411 8.66 -10.36 -3.44
C LEU A 411 9.95 -11.03 -2.95
N LYS A 412 10.98 -11.12 -3.81
CA LYS A 412 12.29 -11.64 -3.42
C LYS A 412 12.93 -10.83 -2.29
N LYS A 413 12.85 -9.49 -2.34
CA LYS A 413 13.33 -8.62 -1.27
C LYS A 413 12.55 -8.82 0.03
N LEU A 414 11.22 -8.96 -0.05
CA LEU A 414 10.38 -9.22 1.10
C LEU A 414 10.72 -10.57 1.78
N ASP A 415 11.05 -11.60 1.01
CA ASP A 415 11.48 -12.89 1.56
C ASP A 415 12.82 -12.77 2.31
N ILE A 416 13.77 -11.99 1.78
CA ILE A 416 15.03 -11.69 2.47
C ILE A 416 14.76 -10.91 3.76
N LEU A 417 13.86 -9.92 3.73
CA LEU A 417 13.42 -9.15 4.89
C LEU A 417 12.82 -10.04 5.98
N ARG A 418 11.85 -10.91 5.62
CA ARG A 418 11.24 -11.88 6.53
C ARG A 418 12.31 -12.74 7.20
N ALA A 419 13.19 -13.33 6.39
CA ALA A 419 14.26 -14.19 6.88
C ALA A 419 15.22 -13.44 7.81
N TYR A 420 15.60 -12.20 7.46
CA TYR A 420 16.46 -11.37 8.30
C TYR A 420 15.82 -11.11 9.67
N PHE A 421 14.59 -10.59 9.70
CA PHE A 421 13.94 -10.18 10.93
C PHE A 421 13.67 -11.36 11.86
N ILE A 422 13.19 -12.49 11.33
CA ILE A 422 12.90 -13.66 12.16
C ILE A 422 14.19 -14.31 12.69
N ASN A 423 15.22 -14.48 11.85
CA ASN A 423 16.45 -15.19 12.25
C ASN A 423 17.38 -14.33 13.13
N THR A 424 17.38 -13.01 12.94
CA THR A 424 18.33 -12.10 13.59
C THR A 424 17.75 -11.45 14.86
N TRP A 425 16.46 -11.18 14.83
CA TRP A 425 15.75 -10.44 15.89
C TRP A 425 14.63 -11.23 16.54
N GLY A 426 14.19 -12.34 15.95
CA GLY A 426 12.99 -13.06 16.41
C GLY A 426 11.69 -12.32 16.08
N ILE A 427 11.74 -11.31 15.20
CA ILE A 427 10.58 -10.52 14.80
C ILE A 427 9.91 -11.24 13.64
N ASP A 428 8.69 -11.72 13.89
CA ASP A 428 7.78 -12.16 12.84
C ASP A 428 7.07 -10.92 12.26
N ILE A 429 7.52 -10.45 11.09
CA ILE A 429 7.01 -9.21 10.50
C ILE A 429 5.58 -9.34 9.97
N ASP A 430 5.13 -10.56 9.68
CA ASP A 430 3.74 -10.81 9.28
C ASP A 430 2.82 -10.65 10.51
N LYS A 431 3.21 -11.21 11.66
CA LYS A 431 2.48 -10.95 12.92
C LYS A 431 2.58 -9.48 13.36
N LEU A 432 3.74 -8.85 13.18
CA LEU A 432 3.90 -7.44 13.51
C LEU A 432 2.92 -6.59 12.70
N ARG A 433 2.80 -6.88 11.40
CA ARG A 433 1.85 -6.22 10.50
C ARG A 433 0.41 -6.39 10.98
N ASP A 434 0.00 -7.59 11.37
CA ASP A 434 -1.36 -7.82 11.92
C ASP A 434 -1.61 -6.98 13.18
N ILE A 435 -0.62 -6.91 14.08
CA ILE A 435 -0.71 -6.15 15.34
C ILE A 435 -0.76 -4.64 15.05
N VAL A 436 0.15 -4.13 14.22
CA VAL A 436 0.24 -2.70 13.86
C VAL A 436 -1.03 -2.27 13.15
N THR A 437 -1.49 -3.03 12.17
CA THR A 437 -2.68 -2.66 11.40
C THR A 437 -3.95 -2.67 12.25
N ARG A 438 -4.08 -3.65 13.15
CA ARG A 438 -5.16 -3.68 14.16
C ARG A 438 -5.12 -2.45 15.08
N ARG A 439 -3.98 -2.15 15.69
CA ARG A 439 -3.82 -1.00 16.60
C ARG A 439 -4.04 0.34 15.92
N ALA A 440 -3.61 0.45 14.66
CA ALA A 440 -3.88 1.61 13.83
C ALA A 440 -5.39 1.78 13.57
N SER A 441 -6.16 0.70 13.39
CA SER A 441 -7.63 0.77 13.27
C SER A 441 -8.35 1.13 14.59
N GLU A 442 -7.71 0.90 15.73
CA GLU A 442 -8.25 1.17 17.08
C GLU A 442 -8.15 2.65 17.47
N ILE A 443 -7.42 3.50 16.73
CA ILE A 443 -7.11 4.87 17.17
C ILE A 443 -8.34 5.75 17.43
N HIS A 444 -9.44 5.51 16.71
CA HIS A 444 -10.69 6.26 16.86
C HIS A 444 -11.43 5.94 18.15
N GLN A 445 -11.03 4.87 18.84
CA GLN A 445 -11.59 4.42 20.12
C GLN A 445 -10.79 4.96 21.31
N LEU A 446 -9.64 5.59 21.06
CA LEU A 446 -8.75 6.10 22.10
C LEU A 446 -9.27 7.43 22.66
N ASP A 447 -9.13 7.58 23.98
CA ASP A 447 -9.28 8.89 24.61
C ASP A 447 -8.00 9.68 24.44
N LEU A 448 -7.98 10.58 23.44
CA LEU A 448 -6.84 11.44 23.15
C LEU A 448 -6.86 12.78 23.92
N LYS A 449 -7.93 13.04 24.67
CA LYS A 449 -8.15 14.33 25.36
C LYS A 449 -7.78 14.23 26.84
N THR A 450 -7.81 13.03 27.42
CA THR A 450 -7.54 12.80 28.85
C THR A 450 -6.37 11.84 29.05
N LEU A 451 -5.48 12.16 29.99
CA LEU A 451 -4.40 11.26 30.41
C LEU A 451 -4.95 10.28 31.47
N LYS A 452 -4.77 8.98 31.25
CA LYS A 452 -5.13 7.92 32.20
C LYS A 452 -3.91 7.40 32.94
#